data_AF-A0A422P0R1-F1
#
_entry.id   AF-A0A422P0R1-F1
#
_cell.length_a   1.000
_cell.length_b   1.000
_cell.length_c   1.000
_cell.angle_alpha   90.00
_cell.angle_beta   90.00
_cell.angle_gamma   90.00
#
_symmetry.space_group_name_H-M   'P 1'
#
loop_
_entity.id
_entity.type
_entity.pdbx_description
1 polymer ?
#
loop_
_entity_poly.entity_id
_entity_poly.type
_entity_poly.pdbx_seq_one_letter_code
_entity_poly.pdbx_strand_id
1 'polypeptide(L)'
;MWRLSLLRRAAAVGGRAQPSSSPSRPYHRVLKMLQVGGEGLPAAMGVFEQFRAFYRHVMAERAASGTPMRPVEEFCGALEDVEPFAVVMMKVLCDLQKMEELRFLFAQCVLELHAPSIELFNVYLLAISLTDTFNQYEIENVVEAMRKKSVSPDVVTRLSLFILYMRLGQDYSVWWPEIRDEVMSIAKAERKGQYPLLEVRLQHCFQTMLRLHHDVAMIQECFDLLKLVDRQRLSSRLLLPYMLLSANNAAAPPSTTVKLIQLLEAAWKLETPTSEGTFPRSISEVTEVEALSGNLADPVLNNELTALKLMAKCAKWGDVASAAYLREYLGKHPGIISPTNQLTVSLLSLEAASRGRKLKEALTVLEDEVPEIHSQPGPRPKLFLESRKVTLLNADPIMTLVRFVALGGASVEEGLAILEERREAGCEVSHKSLNVLMEAAALLKDEGKASMVFAAFESLGAQRTARTFLLLLRSLRDAASSVARLPDALVEMSDLGIELSRDFLRGGLELAIDAQDVFTAMQMVGYHEQKSLSIESKLSIRLMQLLCLVVDVESVRRLIAVLKATESPVDSRSVSLCVATFNKWAIPCDDLHAL
;
A
#
# COMPACT_ATOMS: atom_id res chain seq x y z
N MET A 1 -27.06 -8.45 7.79
CA MET A 1 -27.41 -9.87 8.00
C MET A 1 -26.58 -10.51 9.14
N TRP A 2 -26.34 -9.79 10.25
CA TRP A 2 -25.51 -10.26 11.38
C TRP A 2 -26.30 -11.07 12.43
N ARG A 3 -27.64 -11.06 12.32
CA ARG A 3 -28.63 -11.32 13.38
C ARG A 3 -29.00 -12.80 13.61
N LEU A 4 -28.38 -13.75 12.90
CA LEU A 4 -28.77 -15.18 12.93
C LEU A 4 -27.65 -16.13 13.39
N SER A 5 -26.42 -15.65 13.58
CA SER A 5 -25.25 -16.52 13.83
C SER A 5 -24.90 -16.72 15.30
N LEU A 6 -25.28 -15.79 16.19
CA LEU A 6 -25.08 -15.92 17.64
C LEU A 6 -25.95 -17.04 18.23
N LEU A 7 -27.16 -17.22 17.69
CA LEU A 7 -28.14 -18.22 18.15
C LEU A 7 -27.83 -19.66 17.72
N ARG A 8 -27.21 -19.88 16.55
CA ARG A 8 -26.83 -21.23 16.11
C ARG A 8 -25.82 -21.90 17.05
N ARG A 9 -25.01 -21.11 17.79
CA ARG A 9 -24.01 -21.66 18.73
C ARG A 9 -24.60 -22.05 20.09
N ALA A 10 -25.71 -21.42 20.53
CA ALA A 10 -26.38 -21.80 21.79
C ALA A 10 -27.03 -23.19 21.70
N ALA A 11 -27.47 -23.60 20.51
CA ALA A 11 -28.07 -24.92 20.29
C ALA A 11 -27.04 -26.07 20.30
N ALA A 12 -25.74 -25.80 20.13
CA ALA A 12 -24.71 -26.84 20.06
C ALA A 12 -24.10 -27.19 21.43
N VAL A 13 -24.30 -26.37 22.46
CA VAL A 13 -23.72 -26.56 23.81
C VAL A 13 -24.78 -27.01 24.84
N GLY A 14 -26.07 -26.86 24.52
CA GLY A 14 -27.15 -27.46 25.31
C GLY A 14 -27.23 -28.97 25.02
N GLY A 15 -26.80 -29.78 25.99
CA GLY A 15 -26.84 -31.25 25.91
C GLY A 15 -28.20 -31.80 25.52
N ARG A 16 -28.19 -33.02 24.97
CA ARG A 16 -29.37 -33.83 24.60
C ARG A 16 -30.46 -33.77 25.67
N ALA A 17 -31.51 -32.99 25.44
CA ALA A 17 -32.70 -33.01 26.28
C ALA A 17 -33.64 -34.12 25.81
N GLN A 18 -33.86 -35.13 26.66
CA GLN A 18 -35.00 -36.05 26.53
C GLN A 18 -36.30 -35.32 26.89
N PRO A 19 -37.42 -35.64 26.24
CA PRO A 19 -38.70 -34.98 26.50
C PRO A 19 -39.36 -35.58 27.75
N SER A 20 -39.52 -34.79 28.82
CA SER A 20 -40.39 -35.14 29.94
C SER A 20 -41.39 -34.02 30.24
N SER A 21 -42.65 -34.41 30.37
CA SER A 21 -43.85 -33.59 30.55
C SER A 21 -43.95 -32.94 31.93
N SER A 22 -43.46 -31.70 32.06
CA SER A 22 -43.76 -30.75 33.14
C SER A 22 -43.91 -29.35 32.52
N PRO A 23 -44.58 -28.37 33.17
CA PRO A 23 -44.74 -27.03 32.59
C PRO A 23 -43.36 -26.50 32.18
N SER A 24 -43.17 -26.25 30.89
CA SER A 24 -41.84 -26.01 30.33
C SER A 24 -41.22 -24.77 30.98
N ARG A 25 -40.13 -24.97 31.73
CA ARG A 25 -39.40 -23.86 32.37
C ARG A 25 -39.05 -22.77 31.35
N PRO A 26 -39.08 -21.48 31.72
CA PRO A 26 -38.93 -20.38 30.77
C PRO A 26 -37.67 -20.47 29.89
N TYR A 27 -36.54 -20.89 30.46
CA TYR A 27 -35.30 -21.15 29.75
C TYR A 27 -35.46 -22.14 28.57
N HIS A 28 -36.06 -23.30 28.84
CA HIS A 28 -36.28 -24.35 27.85
C HIS A 28 -37.27 -23.94 26.76
N ARG A 29 -38.26 -23.12 27.12
CA ARG A 29 -39.22 -22.54 26.17
C ARG A 29 -38.53 -21.59 25.20
N VAL A 30 -37.66 -20.71 25.69
CA VAL A 30 -36.86 -19.80 24.86
C VAL A 30 -35.92 -20.58 23.93
N LEU A 31 -35.24 -21.61 24.42
CA LEU A 31 -34.40 -22.47 23.58
C LEU A 31 -35.20 -23.14 22.46
N LYS A 32 -36.39 -23.67 22.75
CA LYS A 32 -37.27 -24.30 21.75
C LYS A 32 -37.72 -23.31 20.68
N MET A 33 -38.03 -22.07 21.06
CA MET A 33 -38.41 -21.01 20.12
C MET A 33 -37.27 -20.58 19.19
N LEU A 34 -36.01 -20.76 19.62
CA LEU A 34 -34.80 -20.35 18.90
C LEU A 34 -34.16 -21.48 18.06
N GLN A 35 -34.69 -22.71 18.12
CA GLN A 35 -34.23 -23.84 17.29
C GLN A 35 -34.61 -23.66 15.80
N VAL A 36 -33.95 -24.42 14.93
CA VAL A 36 -34.24 -24.41 13.48
C VAL A 36 -35.68 -24.89 13.24
N GLY A 37 -36.54 -24.01 12.72
CA GLY A 37 -37.98 -24.25 12.55
C GLY A 37 -38.86 -23.72 13.70
N GLY A 38 -38.27 -23.05 14.70
CA GLY A 38 -38.99 -22.40 15.79
C GLY A 38 -39.60 -21.04 15.41
N GLU A 39 -40.42 -20.50 16.32
CA GLU A 39 -41.19 -19.25 16.14
C GLU A 39 -40.32 -17.98 16.04
N GLY A 40 -39.03 -18.08 16.36
CA GLY A 40 -38.03 -17.02 16.13
C GLY A 40 -37.89 -15.99 17.26
N LEU A 41 -37.06 -14.97 17.02
CA LEU A 41 -36.72 -13.90 17.97
C LEU A 41 -37.94 -13.17 18.59
N PRO A 42 -39.00 -12.81 17.83
CA PRO A 42 -40.17 -12.13 18.40
C PRO A 42 -40.95 -12.98 19.41
N ALA A 43 -41.00 -14.30 19.21
CA ALA A 43 -41.67 -15.20 20.14
C ALA A 43 -40.90 -15.33 21.47
N ALA A 44 -39.56 -15.38 21.40
CA ALA A 44 -38.70 -15.34 22.59
C ALA A 44 -38.87 -14.03 23.38
N MET A 45 -39.06 -12.89 22.70
CA MET A 45 -39.40 -11.61 23.36
C MET A 45 -40.71 -11.69 24.16
N GLY A 46 -41.70 -12.45 23.67
CA GLY A 46 -42.95 -12.69 24.40
C GLY A 46 -42.73 -13.33 25.78
N VAL A 47 -41.70 -14.15 25.95
CA VAL A 47 -41.32 -14.72 27.26
C VAL A 47 -40.73 -13.65 28.18
N PHE A 48 -39.99 -12.68 27.64
CA PHE A 48 -39.49 -11.55 28.42
C PHE A 48 -40.59 -10.60 28.88
N GLU A 49 -41.59 -10.33 28.02
CA GLU A 49 -42.75 -9.51 28.42
C GLU A 49 -43.57 -10.20 29.53
N GLN A 50 -43.66 -11.53 29.51
CA GLN A 50 -44.24 -12.30 30.62
C GLN A 50 -43.43 -12.13 31.91
N PHE A 51 -42.10 -12.16 31.83
CA PHE A 51 -41.24 -11.85 32.97
C PHE A 51 -41.44 -10.42 33.49
N ARG A 52 -41.56 -9.40 32.62
CA ARG A 52 -41.82 -8.01 33.05
C ARG A 52 -43.16 -7.88 33.77
N ALA A 53 -44.21 -8.52 33.24
CA ALA A 53 -45.52 -8.52 33.87
C ALA A 53 -45.47 -9.20 35.25
N PHE A 54 -44.81 -10.35 35.34
CA PHE A 54 -44.57 -11.06 36.60
C PHE A 54 -43.78 -10.19 37.59
N TYR A 55 -42.67 -9.60 37.16
CA TYR A 55 -41.85 -8.71 37.99
C TYR A 55 -42.66 -7.55 38.55
N ARG A 56 -43.46 -6.86 37.73
CA ARG A 56 -44.30 -5.74 38.21
C ARG A 56 -45.32 -6.20 39.26
N HIS A 57 -45.91 -7.37 39.07
CA HIS A 57 -46.87 -7.95 40.00
C HIS A 57 -46.22 -8.32 41.33
N VAL A 58 -45.09 -9.04 41.30
CA VAL A 58 -44.33 -9.42 42.51
C VAL A 58 -43.81 -8.19 43.26
N MET A 59 -43.32 -7.18 42.55
CA MET A 59 -42.87 -5.93 43.17
C MET A 59 -44.02 -5.14 43.81
N ALA A 60 -45.23 -5.18 43.24
CA ALA A 60 -46.41 -4.54 43.81
C ALA A 60 -46.92 -5.26 45.08
N GLU A 61 -46.88 -6.60 45.09
CA GLU A 61 -47.38 -7.39 46.23
C GLU A 61 -46.41 -7.42 47.41
N ARG A 62 -45.09 -7.45 47.16
CA ARG A 62 -44.09 -7.71 48.21
C ARG A 62 -43.39 -6.48 48.77
N ALA A 63 -43.66 -5.28 48.26
CA ALA A 63 -43.24 -4.02 48.88
C ALA A 63 -43.69 -3.88 50.36
N ALA A 64 -44.64 -4.70 50.81
CA ALA A 64 -45.14 -4.73 52.19
C ALA A 64 -44.43 -5.75 53.14
N SER A 65 -43.55 -6.64 52.63
CA SER A 65 -43.16 -7.87 53.36
C SER A 65 -41.70 -7.98 53.85
N GLY A 66 -40.79 -7.07 53.44
CA GLY A 66 -39.42 -6.99 53.97
C GLY A 66 -38.44 -8.14 53.64
N THR A 67 -38.88 -9.21 52.98
CA THR A 67 -38.02 -10.34 52.56
C THR A 67 -37.10 -9.98 51.38
N PRO A 68 -35.87 -10.54 51.32
CA PRO A 68 -34.95 -10.29 50.20
C PRO A 68 -35.55 -10.81 48.89
N MET A 69 -35.62 -9.93 47.89
CA MET A 69 -36.34 -10.15 46.63
C MET A 69 -35.49 -10.92 45.63
N ARG A 70 -36.06 -11.98 45.02
CA ARG A 70 -35.43 -12.72 43.91
C ARG A 70 -36.41 -13.05 42.77
N PRO A 71 -36.96 -12.02 42.10
CA PRO A 71 -37.99 -12.20 41.08
C PRO A 71 -37.52 -12.96 39.83
N VAL A 72 -36.24 -12.93 39.44
CA VAL A 72 -35.74 -13.74 38.32
C VAL A 72 -35.68 -15.22 38.72
N GLU A 73 -35.22 -15.53 39.93
CA GLU A 73 -35.23 -16.89 40.48
C GLU A 73 -36.65 -17.47 40.55
N GLU A 74 -37.61 -16.69 41.06
CA GLU A 74 -39.01 -17.11 41.16
C GLU A 74 -39.66 -17.33 39.79
N PHE A 75 -39.33 -16.50 38.80
CA PHE A 75 -39.83 -16.68 37.44
C PHE A 75 -39.24 -17.92 36.77
N CYS A 76 -37.94 -18.18 36.94
CA CYS A 76 -37.26 -19.33 36.35
C CYS A 76 -37.63 -20.65 37.04
N GLY A 77 -38.04 -20.58 38.31
CA GLY A 77 -38.44 -21.71 39.14
C GLY A 77 -37.26 -22.50 39.72
N ALA A 78 -36.03 -22.19 39.32
CA ALA A 78 -34.80 -22.77 39.84
C ALA A 78 -33.63 -21.79 39.67
N LEU A 79 -32.76 -21.69 40.68
CA LEU A 79 -31.56 -20.85 40.66
C LEU A 79 -30.61 -21.22 39.51
N GLU A 80 -30.52 -22.51 39.16
CA GLU A 80 -29.65 -23.03 38.10
C GLU A 80 -30.04 -22.53 36.69
N ASP A 81 -31.33 -22.21 36.49
CA ASP A 81 -31.86 -21.77 35.20
C ASP A 81 -31.79 -20.24 35.03
N VAL A 82 -31.55 -19.48 36.11
CA VAL A 82 -31.56 -18.00 36.12
C VAL A 82 -30.52 -17.43 35.18
N GLU A 83 -29.26 -17.83 35.33
CA GLU A 83 -28.16 -17.28 34.54
C GLU A 83 -28.19 -17.75 33.08
N PRO A 84 -28.40 -19.05 32.76
CA PRO A 84 -28.58 -19.49 31.38
C PRO A 84 -29.75 -18.79 30.67
N PHE A 85 -30.87 -18.58 31.37
CA PHE A 85 -31.99 -17.79 30.86
C PHE A 85 -31.57 -16.35 30.58
N ALA A 86 -30.94 -15.69 31.54
CA ALA A 86 -30.51 -14.30 31.41
C ALA A 86 -29.55 -14.10 30.25
N VAL A 87 -28.53 -14.95 30.12
CA VAL A 87 -27.54 -14.89 29.03
C VAL A 87 -28.20 -15.04 27.66
N VAL A 88 -29.10 -16.01 27.49
CA VAL A 88 -29.81 -16.21 26.21
C VAL A 88 -30.76 -15.06 25.93
N MET A 89 -31.51 -14.61 26.93
CA MET A 89 -32.48 -13.53 26.77
C MET A 89 -31.80 -12.18 26.49
N MET A 90 -30.68 -11.88 27.15
CA MET A 90 -29.88 -10.70 26.84
C MET A 90 -29.35 -10.72 25.40
N LYS A 91 -28.95 -11.89 24.87
CA LYS A 91 -28.58 -12.03 23.45
C LYS A 91 -29.78 -11.73 22.53
N VAL A 92 -30.97 -12.24 22.85
CA VAL A 92 -32.23 -11.95 22.12
C VAL A 92 -32.56 -10.45 22.16
N LEU A 93 -32.50 -9.83 23.34
CA LEU A 93 -32.78 -8.40 23.52
C LEU A 93 -31.77 -7.53 22.78
N CYS A 94 -30.50 -7.92 22.78
CA CYS A 94 -29.45 -7.27 22.00
C CYS A 94 -29.75 -7.34 20.49
N ASP A 95 -30.14 -8.50 19.97
CA ASP A 95 -30.48 -8.67 18.55
C ASP A 95 -31.74 -7.88 18.13
N LEU A 96 -32.69 -7.71 19.07
CA LEU A 96 -33.89 -6.90 18.91
C LEU A 96 -33.69 -5.40 19.21
N GLN A 97 -32.48 -4.98 19.58
CA GLN A 97 -32.13 -3.61 19.95
C GLN A 97 -32.94 -3.05 21.14
N LYS A 98 -33.37 -3.92 22.07
CA LYS A 98 -34.11 -3.59 23.29
C LYS A 98 -33.14 -3.38 24.46
N MET A 99 -32.42 -2.27 24.41
CA MET A 99 -31.28 -2.01 25.31
C MET A 99 -31.70 -1.67 26.74
N GLU A 100 -32.82 -0.98 26.94
CA GLU A 100 -33.33 -0.68 28.29
C GLU A 100 -33.78 -1.95 29.00
N GLU A 101 -34.47 -2.82 28.28
CA GLU A 101 -34.87 -4.15 28.77
C GLU A 101 -33.65 -5.01 29.12
N LEU A 102 -32.60 -4.96 28.31
CA LEU A 102 -31.34 -5.66 28.56
C LEU A 102 -30.64 -5.14 29.82
N ARG A 103 -30.55 -3.80 29.98
CA ARG A 103 -29.99 -3.15 31.17
C ARG A 103 -30.75 -3.54 32.43
N PHE A 104 -32.07 -3.54 32.36
CA PHE A 104 -32.93 -3.97 33.44
C PHE A 104 -32.66 -5.42 33.83
N LEU A 105 -32.66 -6.36 32.88
CA LEU A 105 -32.42 -7.78 33.16
C LEU A 105 -31.03 -8.02 33.75
N PHE A 106 -29.99 -7.37 33.21
CA PHE A 106 -28.63 -7.47 33.74
C PHE A 106 -28.53 -6.97 35.18
N ALA A 107 -29.10 -5.80 35.48
CA ALA A 107 -29.09 -5.24 36.83
C ALA A 107 -29.76 -6.19 37.84
N GLN A 108 -30.91 -6.78 37.48
CA GLN A 108 -31.58 -7.76 38.34
C GLN A 108 -30.73 -9.01 38.57
N CYS A 109 -30.09 -9.54 37.53
CA CYS A 109 -29.23 -10.72 37.66
C CYS A 109 -28.01 -10.46 38.56
N VAL A 110 -27.38 -9.29 38.46
CA VAL A 110 -26.24 -8.92 39.32
C VAL A 110 -26.66 -8.76 40.79
N LEU A 111 -27.91 -8.33 41.05
CA LEU A 111 -28.46 -8.23 42.40
C LEU A 111 -28.77 -9.62 42.99
N GLU A 112 -29.41 -10.50 42.23
CA GLU A 112 -29.89 -11.81 42.70
C GLU A 112 -28.78 -12.88 42.78
N LEU A 113 -27.84 -12.88 41.82
CA LEU A 113 -26.78 -13.88 41.76
C LEU A 113 -25.64 -13.54 42.71
N HIS A 114 -25.28 -14.50 43.58
CA HIS A 114 -24.12 -14.38 44.46
C HIS A 114 -22.80 -14.49 43.71
N ALA A 115 -22.74 -15.39 42.72
CA ALA A 115 -21.56 -15.65 41.90
C ALA A 115 -21.93 -15.67 40.40
N PRO A 116 -22.21 -14.50 39.78
CA PRO A 116 -22.48 -14.42 38.34
C PRO A 116 -21.26 -14.83 37.53
N SER A 117 -21.47 -15.52 36.41
CA SER A 117 -20.39 -15.90 35.48
C SER A 117 -19.86 -14.71 34.70
N ILE A 118 -18.62 -14.87 34.21
CA ILE A 118 -17.98 -13.92 33.30
C ILE A 118 -18.74 -13.75 31.97
N GLU A 119 -19.49 -14.76 31.53
CA GLU A 119 -20.25 -14.70 30.27
C GLU A 119 -21.38 -13.66 30.36
N LEU A 120 -22.05 -13.56 31.50
CA LEU A 120 -23.11 -12.57 31.73
C LEU A 120 -22.60 -11.15 31.50
N PHE A 121 -21.43 -10.82 32.07
CA PHE A 121 -20.77 -9.52 31.88
C PHE A 121 -20.30 -9.33 30.43
N ASN A 122 -19.70 -10.34 29.81
CA ASN A 122 -19.20 -10.25 28.44
C ASN A 122 -20.33 -10.01 27.41
N VAL A 123 -21.52 -10.58 27.63
CA VAL A 123 -22.71 -10.34 26.82
C VAL A 123 -23.25 -8.92 27.02
N TYR A 124 -23.28 -8.43 28.26
CA TYR A 124 -23.67 -7.05 28.55
C TYR A 124 -22.74 -6.04 27.86
N LEU A 125 -21.43 -6.19 28.09
CA LEU A 125 -20.40 -5.38 27.46
C LEU A 125 -20.48 -5.47 25.92
N LEU A 126 -21.03 -6.55 25.35
CA LEU A 126 -21.20 -6.70 23.90
C LEU A 126 -22.34 -5.85 23.42
N ALA A 127 -23.48 -5.97 24.08
CA ALA A 127 -24.64 -5.19 23.76
C ALA A 127 -24.35 -3.69 23.80
N ILE A 128 -23.76 -3.18 24.90
CA ILE A 128 -23.47 -1.74 25.00
C ILE A 128 -22.45 -1.28 23.94
N SER A 129 -21.45 -2.11 23.62
CA SER A 129 -20.44 -1.77 22.61
C SER A 129 -20.98 -1.72 21.18
N LEU A 130 -22.18 -2.25 20.94
CA LEU A 130 -22.86 -2.19 19.65
C LEU A 130 -23.84 -1.01 19.56
N THR A 131 -24.06 -0.28 20.66
CA THR A 131 -24.90 0.93 20.69
C THR A 131 -24.09 2.20 20.50
N ASP A 132 -24.76 3.27 20.10
CA ASP A 132 -24.17 4.62 20.06
C ASP A 132 -24.44 5.43 21.34
N THR A 133 -25.15 4.84 22.31
CA THR A 133 -25.63 5.48 23.53
C THR A 133 -25.13 4.73 24.77
N PHE A 134 -23.84 4.91 25.07
CA PHE A 134 -23.24 4.49 26.34
C PHE A 134 -22.33 5.60 26.86
N ASN A 135 -22.04 5.58 28.16
CA ASN A 135 -21.18 6.56 28.82
C ASN A 135 -20.10 5.88 29.66
N GLN A 136 -19.11 6.65 30.11
CA GLN A 136 -18.01 6.12 30.92
C GLN A 136 -18.50 5.53 32.25
N TYR A 137 -19.47 6.17 32.92
CA TYR A 137 -20.03 5.69 34.19
C TYR A 137 -20.68 4.30 34.07
N GLU A 138 -21.34 4.01 32.95
CA GLU A 138 -21.93 2.70 32.68
C GLU A 138 -20.85 1.60 32.64
N ILE A 139 -19.70 1.88 32.03
CA ILE A 139 -18.55 0.95 31.97
C ILE A 139 -17.94 0.77 33.36
N GLU A 140 -17.69 1.87 34.07
CA GLU A 140 -17.10 1.85 35.41
C GLU A 140 -17.98 1.11 36.42
N ASN A 141 -19.30 1.29 36.34
CA ASN A 141 -20.26 0.55 37.16
C ASN A 141 -20.20 -0.96 36.91
N VAL A 142 -20.01 -1.38 35.66
CA VAL A 142 -19.85 -2.80 35.32
C VAL A 142 -18.54 -3.35 35.89
N VAL A 143 -17.43 -2.62 35.74
CA VAL A 143 -16.13 -3.01 36.30
C VAL A 143 -16.18 -3.11 37.83
N GLU A 144 -16.85 -2.15 38.48
CA GLU A 144 -17.05 -2.16 39.93
C GLU A 144 -17.96 -3.32 40.38
N ALA A 145 -19.00 -3.64 39.61
CA ALA A 145 -19.86 -4.80 39.87
C ALA A 145 -19.07 -6.12 39.77
N MET A 146 -18.21 -6.27 38.75
CA MET A 146 -17.31 -7.43 38.63
C MET A 146 -16.38 -7.55 39.83
N ARG A 147 -15.78 -6.43 40.27
CA ARG A 147 -14.89 -6.38 41.44
C ARG A 147 -15.64 -6.79 42.71
N LYS A 148 -16.82 -6.24 42.98
CA LYS A 148 -17.64 -6.56 44.16
C LYS A 148 -18.07 -8.03 44.19
N LYS A 149 -18.34 -8.62 43.03
CA LYS A 149 -18.72 -10.03 42.89
C LYS A 149 -17.53 -10.98 42.73
N SER A 150 -16.29 -10.48 42.88
CA SER A 150 -15.05 -11.27 42.73
C SER A 150 -14.92 -12.01 41.39
N VAL A 151 -15.43 -11.40 40.31
CA VAL A 151 -15.36 -11.94 38.95
C VAL A 151 -14.12 -11.39 38.25
N SER A 152 -13.17 -12.26 37.91
CA SER A 152 -11.92 -11.87 37.23
C SER A 152 -12.12 -11.64 35.73
N PRO A 153 -11.68 -10.51 35.15
CA PRO A 153 -11.85 -10.22 33.72
C PRO A 153 -11.02 -11.17 32.85
N ASP A 154 -11.67 -11.81 31.87
CA ASP A 154 -10.99 -12.64 30.88
C ASP A 154 -10.49 -11.80 29.68
N VAL A 155 -9.87 -12.45 28.69
CA VAL A 155 -9.41 -11.79 27.46
C VAL A 155 -10.55 -11.11 26.69
N VAL A 156 -11.76 -11.69 26.72
CA VAL A 156 -12.94 -11.17 26.02
C VAL A 156 -13.42 -9.91 26.72
N THR A 157 -13.41 -9.87 28.06
CA THR A 157 -13.73 -8.70 28.85
C THR A 157 -12.74 -7.57 28.57
N ARG A 158 -11.43 -7.85 28.61
CA ARG A 158 -10.40 -6.85 28.30
C ARG A 158 -10.52 -6.29 26.88
N LEU A 159 -10.75 -7.14 25.88
CA LEU A 159 -11.06 -6.69 24.52
C LEU A 159 -12.31 -5.81 24.46
N SER A 160 -13.35 -6.15 25.23
CA SER A 160 -14.60 -5.40 25.25
C SER A 160 -14.42 -4.01 25.87
N LEU A 161 -13.69 -3.93 26.99
CA LEU A 161 -13.34 -2.66 27.64
C LEU A 161 -12.44 -1.81 26.75
N PHE A 162 -11.43 -2.43 26.13
CA PHE A 162 -10.55 -1.75 25.19
C PHE A 162 -11.33 -1.07 24.06
N ILE A 163 -12.29 -1.77 23.43
CA ILE A 163 -13.15 -1.20 22.39
C ILE A 163 -13.98 -0.02 22.93
N LEU A 164 -14.60 -0.19 24.09
CA LEU A 164 -15.48 0.82 24.68
C LEU A 164 -14.72 2.10 25.03
N TYR A 165 -13.55 1.99 25.64
CA TYR A 165 -12.70 3.14 25.96
C TYR A 165 -12.15 3.84 24.71
N MET A 166 -11.74 3.06 23.69
CA MET A 166 -11.37 3.60 22.38
C MET A 166 -12.51 4.41 21.75
N ARG A 167 -13.75 3.92 21.84
CA ARG A 167 -14.94 4.63 21.34
C ARG A 167 -15.27 5.90 22.13
N LEU A 168 -14.83 6.01 23.39
CA LEU A 168 -14.91 7.22 24.19
C LEU A 168 -13.76 8.21 23.91
N GLY A 169 -12.84 7.88 22.98
CA GLY A 169 -11.70 8.71 22.64
C GLY A 169 -10.54 8.66 23.63
N GLN A 170 -10.54 7.68 24.55
CA GLN A 170 -9.44 7.45 25.46
C GLN A 170 -8.43 6.47 24.83
N ASP A 171 -7.16 6.83 24.85
CA ASP A 171 -6.09 5.99 24.31
C ASP A 171 -5.62 4.96 25.33
N TYR A 172 -5.96 3.68 25.08
CA TYR A 172 -5.51 2.54 25.87
C TYR A 172 -4.64 1.58 25.06
N SER A 173 -3.87 2.11 24.10
CA SER A 173 -2.93 1.31 23.28
C SER A 173 -1.95 0.50 24.14
N VAL A 174 -1.64 0.96 25.36
CA VAL A 174 -0.78 0.27 26.34
C VAL A 174 -1.33 -1.12 26.73
N TRP A 175 -2.63 -1.35 26.67
CA TRP A 175 -3.24 -2.65 27.01
C TRP A 175 -3.12 -3.68 25.87
N TRP A 176 -2.81 -3.24 24.65
CA TRP A 176 -2.80 -4.09 23.48
C TRP A 176 -1.78 -5.25 23.52
N PRO A 177 -0.52 -5.05 23.95
CA PRO A 177 0.46 -6.15 23.98
C PRO A 177 0.00 -7.33 24.83
N GLU A 178 -0.54 -7.06 26.02
CA GLU A 178 -1.06 -8.08 26.93
C GLU A 178 -2.25 -8.83 26.32
N ILE A 179 -3.19 -8.09 25.72
CA ILE A 179 -4.36 -8.67 25.03
C ILE A 179 -3.91 -9.56 23.88
N ARG A 180 -2.97 -9.07 23.05
CA ARG A 180 -2.44 -9.79 21.90
C ARG A 180 -1.79 -11.10 22.32
N ASP A 181 -0.90 -11.08 23.30
CA ASP A 181 -0.15 -12.26 23.73
C ASP A 181 -1.08 -13.35 24.27
N GLU A 182 -2.14 -12.96 24.95
CA GLU A 182 -3.13 -13.89 25.47
C GLU A 182 -4.01 -14.49 24.36
N VAL A 183 -4.47 -13.68 23.40
CA VAL A 183 -5.20 -14.19 22.23
C VAL A 183 -4.32 -15.14 21.42
N MET A 184 -3.03 -14.82 21.25
CA MET A 184 -2.06 -15.71 20.60
C MET A 184 -1.90 -17.04 21.34
N SER A 185 -1.82 -16.99 22.67
CA SER A 185 -1.72 -18.19 23.51
C SER A 185 -2.96 -19.09 23.35
N ILE A 186 -4.16 -18.50 23.38
CA ILE A 186 -5.44 -19.21 23.21
C ILE A 186 -5.53 -19.82 21.80
N ALA A 187 -5.12 -19.08 20.77
CA ALA A 187 -5.14 -19.55 19.40
C ALA A 187 -4.18 -20.74 19.18
N LYS A 188 -2.98 -20.70 19.78
CA LYS A 188 -1.99 -21.79 19.70
C LYS A 188 -2.39 -23.03 20.51
N ALA A 189 -3.04 -22.84 21.65
CA ALA A 189 -3.47 -23.93 22.53
C ALA A 189 -4.78 -24.61 22.09
N GLU A 190 -5.38 -24.20 20.96
CA GLU A 190 -6.68 -24.66 20.44
C GLU A 190 -7.85 -24.55 21.45
N ARG A 191 -7.73 -23.70 22.47
CA ARG A 191 -8.75 -23.48 23.50
C ARG A 191 -9.90 -22.59 23.04
N LYS A 192 -10.14 -22.49 21.72
CA LYS A 192 -11.14 -21.60 21.11
C LYS A 192 -12.55 -21.84 21.65
N GLY A 193 -12.89 -23.10 21.97
CA GLY A 193 -14.19 -23.47 22.54
C GLY A 193 -14.47 -22.89 23.93
N GLN A 194 -13.44 -22.48 24.68
CA GLN A 194 -13.59 -21.89 26.03
C GLN A 194 -14.03 -20.42 25.96
N TYR A 195 -13.86 -19.74 24.82
CA TYR A 195 -14.15 -18.32 24.65
C TYR A 195 -15.04 -18.08 23.41
N PRO A 196 -16.34 -18.39 23.48
CA PRO A 196 -17.24 -18.40 22.31
C PRO A 196 -17.45 -17.03 21.66
N LEU A 197 -17.18 -15.94 22.38
CA LEU A 197 -17.32 -14.56 21.89
C LEU A 197 -16.02 -13.96 21.33
N LEU A 198 -14.88 -14.64 21.48
CA LEU A 198 -13.56 -14.08 21.13
C LEU A 198 -13.46 -13.67 19.66
N GLU A 199 -13.92 -14.53 18.74
CA GLU A 199 -13.96 -14.24 17.29
C GLU A 199 -14.71 -12.94 16.98
N VAL A 200 -15.94 -12.83 17.50
CA VAL A 200 -16.82 -11.68 17.27
C VAL A 200 -16.21 -10.41 17.87
N ARG A 201 -15.56 -10.53 19.03
CA ARG A 201 -14.89 -9.40 19.67
C ARG A 201 -13.66 -8.93 18.92
N LEU A 202 -12.82 -9.82 18.43
CA LEU A 202 -11.66 -9.46 17.62
C LEU A 202 -12.09 -8.77 16.32
N GLN A 203 -13.17 -9.26 15.70
CA GLN A 203 -13.73 -8.63 14.50
C GLN A 203 -14.25 -7.22 14.79
N HIS A 204 -14.98 -7.03 15.90
CA HIS A 204 -15.45 -5.71 16.30
C HIS A 204 -14.29 -4.77 16.67
N CYS A 205 -13.28 -5.28 17.38
CA CYS A 205 -12.05 -4.55 17.72
C CYS A 205 -11.36 -4.04 16.46
N PHE A 206 -11.17 -4.91 15.47
CA PHE A 206 -10.59 -4.56 14.19
C PHE A 206 -11.39 -3.44 13.48
N GLN A 207 -12.71 -3.57 13.40
CA GLN A 207 -13.57 -2.53 12.81
C GLN A 207 -13.49 -1.20 13.55
N THR A 208 -13.46 -1.23 14.89
CA THR A 208 -13.34 -0.01 15.71
C THR A 208 -12.00 0.66 15.46
N MET A 209 -10.89 -0.10 15.45
CA MET A 209 -9.57 0.45 15.20
C MET A 209 -9.43 1.04 13.80
N LEU A 210 -10.03 0.41 12.77
CA LEU A 210 -10.07 0.99 11.42
C LEU A 210 -10.76 2.35 11.33
N ARG A 211 -11.73 2.60 12.22
CA ARG A 211 -12.51 3.85 12.23
C ARG A 211 -11.88 4.94 13.09
N LEU A 212 -11.32 4.56 14.24
CA LEU A 212 -10.96 5.48 15.31
C LEU A 212 -9.46 5.56 15.62
N HIS A 213 -8.67 4.57 15.18
CA HIS A 213 -7.26 4.49 15.53
C HIS A 213 -6.35 4.77 14.32
N HIS A 214 -5.23 5.43 14.58
CA HIS A 214 -4.23 5.75 13.56
C HIS A 214 -2.99 4.83 13.58
N ASP A 215 -2.88 3.92 14.56
CA ASP A 215 -1.74 3.02 14.69
C ASP A 215 -1.96 1.80 13.81
N VAL A 216 -1.18 1.72 12.74
CA VAL A 216 -1.33 0.70 11.72
C VAL A 216 -0.60 -0.59 12.07
N ALA A 217 0.39 -0.55 12.98
CA ALA A 217 0.99 -1.76 13.52
C ALA A 217 -0.05 -2.51 14.36
N MET A 218 -0.76 -1.81 15.22
CA MET A 218 -1.83 -2.38 16.05
C MET A 218 -2.99 -2.92 15.20
N ILE A 219 -3.43 -2.18 14.18
CA ILE A 219 -4.46 -2.65 13.24
C ILE A 219 -4.00 -3.92 12.50
N GLN A 220 -2.73 -3.96 12.07
CA GLN A 220 -2.13 -5.12 11.41
C GLN A 220 -2.09 -6.34 12.35
N GLU A 221 -1.62 -6.17 13.58
CA GLU A 221 -1.58 -7.24 14.56
C GLU A 221 -2.98 -7.79 14.84
N CYS A 222 -3.98 -6.92 14.98
CA CYS A 222 -5.36 -7.34 15.17
C CYS A 222 -5.90 -8.13 13.97
N PHE A 223 -5.51 -7.74 12.75
CA PHE A 223 -5.88 -8.46 11.55
C PHE A 223 -5.23 -9.85 11.49
N ASP A 224 -3.96 -9.97 11.88
CA ASP A 224 -3.26 -11.25 11.95
C ASP A 224 -3.87 -12.18 13.01
N LEU A 225 -4.25 -11.63 14.18
CA LEU A 225 -5.04 -12.37 15.18
C LEU A 225 -6.38 -12.85 14.60
N LEU A 226 -7.09 -11.97 13.89
CA LEU A 226 -8.38 -12.33 13.29
C LEU A 226 -8.23 -13.47 12.27
N LYS A 227 -7.17 -13.48 11.45
CA LYS A 227 -6.88 -14.61 10.55
C LYS A 227 -6.58 -15.92 11.28
N LEU A 228 -5.90 -15.85 12.42
CA LEU A 228 -5.58 -17.05 13.21
C LEU A 228 -6.83 -17.63 13.87
N VAL A 229 -7.71 -16.76 14.36
CA VAL A 229 -8.90 -17.18 15.09
C VAL A 229 -10.04 -17.56 14.12
N ASP A 230 -10.30 -16.76 13.08
CA ASP A 230 -11.42 -16.90 12.14
C ASP A 230 -10.96 -16.96 10.65
N ARG A 231 -10.55 -18.15 10.21
CA ARG A 231 -10.13 -18.38 8.80
C ARG A 231 -11.30 -18.46 7.81
N GLN A 232 -12.52 -18.70 8.29
CA GLN A 232 -13.65 -19.09 7.42
C GLN A 232 -14.68 -17.98 7.21
N ARG A 233 -14.68 -16.87 7.98
CA ARG A 233 -15.76 -15.86 7.93
C ARG A 233 -15.30 -14.42 7.70
N LEU A 234 -14.09 -14.22 7.17
CA LEU A 234 -13.66 -12.90 6.71
C LEU A 234 -14.48 -12.45 5.49
N SER A 235 -15.61 -11.78 5.73
CA SER A 235 -16.48 -11.29 4.64
C SER A 235 -15.79 -10.19 3.83
N SER A 236 -16.06 -10.16 2.52
CA SER A 236 -15.57 -9.15 1.57
C SER A 236 -15.82 -7.70 2.02
N ARG A 237 -16.92 -7.46 2.74
CA ARG A 237 -17.31 -6.15 3.32
C ARG A 237 -16.35 -5.61 4.38
N LEU A 238 -15.54 -6.46 5.01
CA LEU A 238 -14.57 -6.07 6.04
C LEU A 238 -13.18 -5.87 5.47
N LEU A 239 -12.85 -6.66 4.46
CA LEU A 239 -11.55 -6.65 3.82
C LEU A 239 -11.39 -5.43 2.90
N LEU A 240 -12.46 -5.00 2.21
CA LEU A 240 -12.40 -3.87 1.27
C LEU A 240 -12.02 -2.52 1.94
N PRO A 241 -12.66 -2.06 3.03
CA PRO A 241 -12.27 -0.82 3.70
C PRO A 241 -10.83 -0.86 4.23
N TYR A 242 -10.39 -2.02 4.75
CA TYR A 242 -9.02 -2.18 5.22
C TYR A 242 -8.00 -2.17 4.08
N MET A 243 -8.32 -2.81 2.95
CA MET A 243 -7.47 -2.75 1.76
C MET A 243 -7.26 -1.31 1.30
N LEU A 244 -8.32 -0.49 1.25
CA LEU A 244 -8.23 0.91 0.85
C LEU A 244 -7.42 1.75 1.86
N LEU A 245 -7.61 1.51 3.16
CA LEU A 245 -6.84 2.20 4.22
C LEU A 245 -5.36 1.80 4.17
N SER A 246 -5.08 0.51 4.01
CA SER A 246 -3.72 -0.02 3.87
C SER A 246 -3.04 0.48 2.59
N ALA A 247 -3.74 0.55 1.46
CA ALA A 247 -3.20 1.06 0.20
C ALA A 247 -2.82 2.55 0.28
N ASN A 248 -3.61 3.36 0.99
CA ASN A 248 -3.34 4.79 1.12
C ASN A 248 -2.34 5.13 2.23
N ASN A 249 -2.18 4.28 3.24
CA ASN A 249 -1.22 4.53 4.30
C ASN A 249 0.22 4.21 3.85
N ALA A 250 1.12 5.18 3.99
CA ALA A 250 2.54 5.02 3.71
C ALA A 250 3.27 4.04 4.66
N ALA A 251 2.80 3.89 5.91
CA ALA A 251 3.45 3.10 6.96
C ALA A 251 3.11 1.60 6.93
N ALA A 252 1.95 1.21 6.38
CA ALA A 252 1.62 -0.21 6.25
C ALA A 252 2.55 -0.85 5.21
N PRO A 253 3.02 -2.10 5.36
CA PRO A 253 3.78 -2.76 4.31
C PRO A 253 2.88 -3.14 3.11
N PRO A 254 3.37 -3.05 1.86
CA PRO A 254 2.58 -3.41 0.66
C PRO A 254 2.15 -4.89 0.65
N SER A 255 2.97 -5.79 1.21
CA SER A 255 2.67 -7.22 1.36
C SER A 255 1.34 -7.50 2.07
N THR A 256 0.94 -6.64 3.02
CA THR A 256 -0.36 -6.77 3.68
C THR A 256 -1.49 -6.55 2.70
N THR A 257 -1.41 -5.46 1.92
CA THR A 257 -2.46 -5.13 0.94
C THR A 257 -2.56 -6.19 -0.13
N VAL A 258 -1.44 -6.75 -0.59
CA VAL A 258 -1.44 -7.87 -1.54
C VAL A 258 -2.09 -9.12 -0.96
N LYS A 259 -1.76 -9.50 0.28
CA LYS A 259 -2.43 -10.61 0.97
C LYS A 259 -3.93 -10.38 1.13
N LEU A 260 -4.38 -9.14 1.29
CA LEU A 260 -5.80 -8.80 1.33
C LEU A 260 -6.49 -9.02 -0.02
N ILE A 261 -5.83 -8.61 -1.11
CA ILE A 261 -6.34 -8.84 -2.47
C ILE A 261 -6.48 -10.34 -2.72
N GLN A 262 -5.46 -11.15 -2.38
CA GLN A 262 -5.51 -12.61 -2.51
C GLN A 262 -6.68 -13.23 -1.71
N LEU A 263 -6.92 -12.76 -0.48
CA LEU A 263 -8.03 -13.22 0.34
C LEU A 263 -9.39 -12.80 -0.22
N LEU A 264 -9.49 -11.60 -0.79
CA LEU A 264 -10.70 -11.12 -1.45
C LEU A 264 -11.00 -11.92 -2.72
N GLU A 265 -9.99 -12.21 -3.55
CA GLU A 265 -10.13 -13.08 -4.72
C GLU A 265 -10.62 -14.49 -4.32
N ALA A 266 -10.06 -15.05 -3.24
CA ALA A 266 -10.48 -16.34 -2.73
C ALA A 266 -11.92 -16.31 -2.19
N ALA A 267 -12.29 -15.26 -1.45
CA ALA A 267 -13.64 -15.09 -0.92
C ALA A 267 -14.69 -14.91 -2.03
N TRP A 268 -14.38 -14.15 -3.08
CA TRP A 268 -15.29 -13.96 -4.22
C TRP A 268 -15.49 -15.21 -5.06
N LYS A 269 -14.45 -16.04 -5.22
CA LYS A 269 -14.57 -17.37 -5.86
C LYS A 269 -15.48 -18.32 -5.07
N LEU A 270 -15.58 -18.15 -3.76
CA LEU A 270 -16.50 -18.90 -2.88
C LEU A 270 -17.93 -18.31 -2.89
N GLU A 271 -18.08 -17.01 -3.15
CA GLU A 271 -19.37 -16.30 -3.14
C GLU A 271 -20.14 -16.39 -4.47
N THR A 272 -19.50 -16.76 -5.59
CA THR A 272 -20.19 -17.07 -6.86
C THR A 272 -20.95 -18.38 -6.78
N PRO A 273 -22.30 -18.40 -6.77
CA PRO A 273 -23.06 -19.62 -6.92
C PRO A 273 -23.24 -19.93 -8.41
N THR A 274 -23.11 -21.20 -8.77
CA THR A 274 -23.77 -21.81 -9.93
C THR A 274 -25.17 -21.23 -10.16
N SER A 275 -25.35 -20.42 -11.21
CA SER A 275 -26.67 -20.01 -11.69
C SER A 275 -27.08 -20.85 -12.90
N GLU A 276 -27.34 -22.14 -12.68
CA GLU A 276 -28.37 -22.84 -13.45
C GLU A 276 -29.68 -22.65 -12.68
N GLY A 277 -30.55 -21.79 -13.19
CA GLY A 277 -31.77 -21.37 -12.51
C GLY A 277 -32.68 -20.58 -13.44
N THR A 278 -33.33 -21.31 -14.32
CA THR A 278 -34.36 -20.97 -15.31
C THR A 278 -35.30 -19.81 -14.93
N PHE A 279 -35.34 -18.76 -15.75
CA PHE A 279 -36.54 -17.95 -15.99
C PHE A 279 -36.62 -17.59 -17.49
N PRO A 280 -37.79 -17.68 -18.16
CA PRO A 280 -37.90 -17.48 -19.60
C PRO A 280 -38.03 -15.99 -19.98
N ARG A 281 -37.21 -15.63 -20.97
CA ARG A 281 -37.32 -14.58 -21.99
C ARG A 281 -38.65 -13.79 -22.12
N SER A 282 -38.50 -12.46 -22.22
CA SER A 282 -39.22 -11.63 -23.21
C SER A 282 -38.36 -10.45 -23.70
N ILE A 283 -37.76 -10.66 -24.89
CA ILE A 283 -37.45 -9.81 -26.07
C ILE A 283 -37.86 -8.30 -25.92
N SER A 284 -37.02 -7.28 -26.16
CA SER A 284 -36.52 -6.83 -27.49
C SER A 284 -35.20 -6.00 -27.48
N GLU A 285 -34.31 -6.39 -28.41
CA GLU A 285 -33.37 -5.68 -29.32
C GLU A 285 -33.05 -4.18 -29.07
N VAL A 286 -31.80 -3.70 -29.15
CA VAL A 286 -30.93 -3.63 -30.35
C VAL A 286 -29.41 -3.66 -29.99
N THR A 287 -28.68 -4.42 -30.82
CA THR A 287 -27.23 -4.56 -31.17
C THR A 287 -26.23 -3.45 -30.73
N GLU A 288 -24.93 -3.69 -30.47
CA GLU A 288 -23.98 -4.64 -31.09
C GLU A 288 -22.61 -4.69 -30.33
N VAL A 289 -21.96 -5.87 -30.38
CA VAL A 289 -20.53 -6.22 -30.20
C VAL A 289 -19.83 -5.92 -28.86
N GLU A 290 -19.78 -6.94 -27.99
CA GLU A 290 -18.56 -7.30 -27.22
C GLU A 290 -18.77 -8.67 -26.56
N ALA A 291 -18.68 -9.73 -27.37
CA ALA A 291 -18.59 -11.10 -26.87
C ALA A 291 -17.23 -11.64 -27.29
N LEU A 292 -16.25 -11.58 -26.38
CA LEU A 292 -15.05 -12.42 -26.29
C LEU A 292 -14.17 -11.98 -25.09
N SER A 293 -14.57 -12.31 -23.86
CA SER A 293 -13.61 -12.71 -22.81
C SER A 293 -14.32 -13.48 -21.71
N GLY A 294 -13.86 -14.70 -21.44
CA GLY A 294 -14.46 -15.60 -20.47
C GLY A 294 -14.12 -15.25 -19.03
N ASN A 295 -15.05 -15.53 -18.12
CA ASN A 295 -14.84 -15.79 -16.69
C ASN A 295 -14.01 -14.79 -15.88
N LEU A 296 -14.20 -13.48 -16.03
CA LEU A 296 -13.59 -12.50 -15.12
C LEU A 296 -14.61 -12.09 -14.05
N ALA A 297 -14.47 -12.69 -12.86
CA ALA A 297 -15.01 -12.10 -11.65
C ALA A 297 -14.59 -10.63 -11.58
N ASP A 298 -15.50 -9.75 -11.17
CA ASP A 298 -15.23 -8.32 -11.05
C ASP A 298 -13.87 -8.08 -10.36
N PRO A 299 -13.02 -7.16 -10.85
CA PRO A 299 -11.72 -6.93 -10.24
C PRO A 299 -11.87 -6.29 -8.85
N VAL A 300 -11.12 -6.80 -7.88
CA VAL A 300 -11.03 -6.25 -6.51
C VAL A 300 -10.53 -4.80 -6.54
N LEU A 301 -9.61 -4.51 -7.47
CA LEU A 301 -9.14 -3.16 -7.75
C LEU A 301 -9.92 -2.59 -8.95
N ASN A 302 -10.92 -1.76 -8.68
CA ASN A 302 -11.73 -1.10 -9.70
C ASN A 302 -11.22 0.30 -10.11
N ASN A 303 -10.11 0.77 -9.52
CA ASN A 303 -9.63 2.13 -9.69
C ASN A 303 -8.12 2.15 -9.99
N GLU A 304 -7.78 2.66 -11.16
CA GLU A 304 -6.41 2.89 -11.65
C GLU A 304 -5.52 3.60 -10.61
N LEU A 305 -6.04 4.65 -9.96
CA LEU A 305 -5.28 5.42 -8.97
C LEU A 305 -4.87 4.57 -7.76
N THR A 306 -5.74 3.64 -7.36
CA THR A 306 -5.46 2.76 -6.21
C THR A 306 -4.41 1.73 -6.58
N ALA A 307 -4.49 1.16 -7.78
CA ALA A 307 -3.49 0.25 -8.32
C ALA A 307 -2.11 0.93 -8.44
N LEU A 308 -2.05 2.12 -9.03
CA LEU A 308 -0.80 2.87 -9.20
C LEU A 308 -0.20 3.34 -7.87
N LYS A 309 -1.03 3.78 -6.91
CA LYS A 309 -0.55 4.10 -5.55
C LYS A 309 0.03 2.88 -4.86
N LEU A 310 -0.61 1.71 -5.01
CA LEU A 310 -0.11 0.47 -4.43
C LEU A 310 1.20 0.02 -5.08
N MET A 311 1.32 0.15 -6.41
CA MET A 311 2.59 -0.07 -7.11
C MET A 311 3.69 0.90 -6.65
N ALA A 312 3.37 2.20 -6.53
CA ALA A 312 4.31 3.21 -6.03
C ALA A 312 4.73 2.93 -4.59
N LYS A 313 3.83 2.36 -3.79
CA LYS A 313 4.13 1.88 -2.44
C LYS A 313 5.08 0.69 -2.47
N CYS A 314 4.86 -0.30 -3.33
CA CYS A 314 5.81 -1.41 -3.53
C CYS A 314 7.20 -0.89 -3.92
N ALA A 315 7.24 0.07 -4.85
CA ALA A 315 8.46 0.76 -5.27
C ALA A 315 9.18 1.45 -4.11
N LYS A 316 8.45 2.21 -3.28
CA LYS A 316 9.04 2.91 -2.12
C LYS A 316 9.68 1.96 -1.11
N TRP A 317 9.02 0.82 -0.85
CA TRP A 317 9.46 -0.19 0.12
C TRP A 317 10.48 -1.19 -0.45
N GLY A 318 10.64 -1.26 -1.78
CA GLY A 318 11.49 -2.27 -2.42
C GLY A 318 10.92 -3.69 -2.33
N ASP A 319 9.60 -3.84 -2.20
CA ASP A 319 8.94 -5.15 -2.12
C ASP A 319 8.64 -5.69 -3.51
N VAL A 320 9.57 -6.50 -4.02
CA VAL A 320 9.51 -7.02 -5.39
C VAL A 320 8.45 -8.12 -5.55
N ALA A 321 8.23 -8.93 -4.52
CA ALA A 321 7.22 -10.00 -4.57
C ALA A 321 5.80 -9.42 -4.68
N SER A 322 5.51 -8.37 -3.91
CA SER A 322 4.23 -7.65 -4.00
C SER A 322 4.06 -6.94 -5.35
N ALA A 323 5.12 -6.33 -5.88
CA ALA A 323 5.09 -5.68 -7.20
C ALA A 323 4.85 -6.69 -8.32
N ALA A 324 5.51 -7.85 -8.29
CA ALA A 324 5.35 -8.92 -9.27
C ALA A 324 3.93 -9.49 -9.27
N TYR A 325 3.36 -9.78 -8.09
CA TYR A 325 1.97 -10.23 -7.98
C TYR A 325 0.99 -9.20 -8.53
N LEU A 326 1.18 -7.91 -8.22
CA LEU A 326 0.31 -6.86 -8.74
C LEU A 326 0.44 -6.72 -10.25
N ARG A 327 1.64 -6.88 -10.82
CA ARG A 327 1.84 -6.87 -12.27
C ARG A 327 1.10 -8.03 -12.94
N GLU A 328 1.20 -9.22 -12.38
CA GLU A 328 0.46 -10.40 -12.85
C GLU A 328 -1.06 -10.18 -12.74
N TYR A 329 -1.53 -9.62 -11.63
CA TYR A 329 -2.94 -9.29 -11.40
C TYR A 329 -3.47 -8.28 -12.43
N LEU A 330 -2.72 -7.21 -12.69
CA LEU A 330 -3.08 -6.18 -13.66
C LEU A 330 -3.07 -6.71 -15.09
N GLY A 331 -2.18 -7.66 -15.41
CA GLY A 331 -2.18 -8.37 -16.68
C GLY A 331 -3.40 -9.28 -16.87
N LYS A 332 -3.90 -9.91 -15.80
CA LYS A 332 -5.14 -10.72 -15.83
C LYS A 332 -6.41 -9.89 -15.98
N HIS A 333 -6.36 -8.60 -15.65
CA HIS A 333 -7.50 -7.68 -15.71
C HIS A 333 -7.22 -6.48 -16.64
N PRO A 334 -7.17 -6.70 -17.97
CA PRO A 334 -6.96 -5.63 -18.95
C PRO A 334 -8.17 -4.69 -18.94
N GLY A 335 -8.01 -3.50 -18.35
CA GLY A 335 -9.08 -2.53 -18.16
C GLY A 335 -8.94 -1.68 -16.90
N ILE A 336 -8.13 -2.12 -15.92
CA ILE A 336 -7.86 -1.35 -14.70
C ILE A 336 -6.92 -0.16 -14.98
N ILE A 337 -5.95 -0.34 -15.88
CA ILE A 337 -4.92 0.67 -16.19
C ILE A 337 -5.04 1.06 -17.66
N SER A 338 -5.00 2.37 -17.92
CA SER A 338 -5.00 2.89 -19.29
C SER A 338 -3.72 2.50 -20.02
N PRO A 339 -3.75 2.32 -21.36
CA PRO A 339 -2.56 2.01 -22.14
C PRO A 339 -1.45 3.06 -21.97
N THR A 340 -1.82 4.31 -21.74
CA THR A 340 -0.87 5.41 -21.46
C THR A 340 -0.08 5.24 -20.17
N ASN A 341 -0.65 4.56 -19.17
CA ASN A 341 -0.03 4.40 -17.85
C ASN A 341 0.67 3.04 -17.66
N GLN A 342 0.64 2.16 -18.66
CA GLN A 342 1.34 0.86 -18.60
C GLN A 342 2.85 1.03 -18.40
N LEU A 343 3.45 2.00 -19.10
CA LEU A 343 4.87 2.34 -18.89
C LEU A 343 5.18 2.73 -17.44
N THR A 344 4.27 3.46 -16.79
CA THR A 344 4.44 3.85 -15.38
C THR A 344 4.50 2.62 -14.49
N VAL A 345 3.74 1.57 -14.78
CA VAL A 345 3.75 0.32 -13.99
C VAL A 345 5.08 -0.40 -14.14
N SER A 346 5.62 -0.48 -15.36
CA SER A 346 6.94 -1.07 -15.61
C SER A 346 8.06 -0.29 -14.92
N LEU A 347 8.02 1.05 -14.97
CA LEU A 347 8.98 1.91 -14.27
C LEU A 347 8.88 1.80 -12.74
N LEU A 348 7.67 1.69 -12.18
CA LEU A 348 7.46 1.45 -10.74
C LEU A 348 7.95 0.06 -10.32
N SER A 349 7.79 -0.95 -11.18
CA SER A 349 8.30 -2.31 -10.95
C SER A 349 9.83 -2.34 -10.97
N LEU A 350 10.44 -1.60 -11.90
CA LEU A 350 11.90 -1.43 -11.97
C LEU A 350 12.45 -0.72 -10.72
N GLU A 351 11.79 0.33 -10.23
CA GLU A 351 12.16 0.99 -8.97
C GLU A 351 12.05 0.02 -7.78
N ALA A 352 10.98 -0.79 -7.72
CA ALA A 352 10.81 -1.80 -6.66
C ALA A 352 11.95 -2.83 -6.67
N ALA A 353 12.29 -3.37 -7.84
CA ALA A 353 13.40 -4.32 -8.00
C ALA A 353 14.76 -3.70 -7.65
N SER A 354 14.99 -2.46 -8.07
CA SER A 354 16.23 -1.72 -7.79
C SER A 354 16.41 -1.48 -6.29
N ARG A 355 15.37 -1.02 -5.58
CA ARG A 355 15.43 -0.83 -4.12
C ARG A 355 15.44 -2.15 -3.35
N GLY A 356 14.76 -3.17 -3.85
CA GLY A 356 14.77 -4.53 -3.33
C GLY A 356 16.08 -5.30 -3.58
N ARG A 357 17.06 -4.67 -4.24
CA ARG A 357 18.37 -5.22 -4.57
C ARG A 357 18.31 -6.48 -5.45
N LYS A 358 17.38 -6.53 -6.40
CA LYS A 358 17.20 -7.63 -7.36
C LYS A 358 17.62 -7.18 -8.75
N LEU A 359 18.92 -7.27 -9.06
CA LEU A 359 19.49 -6.77 -10.31
C LEU A 359 18.91 -7.49 -11.54
N LYS A 360 18.84 -8.83 -11.50
CA LYS A 360 18.31 -9.65 -12.61
C LYS A 360 16.89 -9.27 -13.01
N GLU A 361 16.02 -9.10 -12.02
CA GLU A 361 14.62 -8.71 -12.24
C GLU A 361 14.54 -7.28 -12.80
N ALA A 362 15.36 -6.35 -12.28
CA ALA A 362 15.39 -4.97 -12.76
C ALA A 362 15.86 -4.85 -14.23
N LEU A 363 16.92 -5.56 -14.61
CA LEU A 363 17.42 -5.60 -15.99
C LEU A 363 16.44 -6.28 -16.95
N THR A 364 15.77 -7.35 -16.50
CA THR A 364 14.73 -8.01 -17.30
C THR A 364 13.57 -7.06 -17.62
N VAL A 365 13.07 -6.32 -16.62
CA VAL A 365 12.02 -5.31 -16.83
C VAL A 365 12.48 -4.20 -17.78
N LEU A 366 13.75 -3.77 -17.67
CA LEU A 366 14.32 -2.73 -18.54
C LEU A 366 14.39 -3.17 -20.01
N GLU A 367 14.83 -4.40 -20.28
CA GLU A 367 14.92 -4.94 -21.63
C GLU A 367 13.55 -5.15 -22.26
N ASP A 368 12.66 -5.80 -21.52
CA ASP A 368 11.41 -6.33 -22.08
C ASP A 368 10.29 -5.27 -22.20
N GLU A 369 10.25 -4.28 -21.29
CA GLU A 369 9.05 -3.43 -21.14
C GLU A 369 9.30 -1.93 -21.26
N VAL A 370 10.53 -1.46 -21.04
CA VAL A 370 10.83 -0.02 -21.05
C VAL A 370 11.26 0.41 -22.45
N PRO A 371 10.56 1.36 -23.11
CA PRO A 371 10.98 1.92 -24.38
C PRO A 371 12.31 2.68 -24.27
N GLU A 372 13.06 2.74 -25.37
CA GLU A 372 14.39 3.36 -25.41
C GLU A 372 14.40 4.82 -24.91
N ILE A 373 13.37 5.58 -25.24
CA ILE A 373 13.20 7.00 -24.88
C ILE A 373 13.20 7.20 -23.35
N HIS A 374 12.75 6.19 -22.59
CA HIS A 374 12.62 6.24 -21.12
C HIS A 374 13.68 5.41 -20.39
N SER A 375 14.65 4.85 -21.13
CA SER A 375 15.74 4.03 -20.57
C SER A 375 16.95 4.85 -20.10
N GLN A 376 16.86 6.18 -20.16
CA GLN A 376 17.96 7.09 -19.86
C GLN A 376 17.71 7.85 -18.55
N PRO A 377 18.73 7.99 -17.68
CA PRO A 377 18.61 8.83 -16.49
C PRO A 377 18.44 10.30 -16.91
N GLY A 378 17.42 10.95 -16.36
CA GLY A 378 16.99 12.29 -16.74
C GLY A 378 16.93 13.29 -15.58
N PRO A 379 16.73 14.59 -15.86
CA PRO A 379 16.62 15.62 -14.84
C PRO A 379 15.31 15.48 -14.06
N ARG A 380 15.37 14.79 -12.90
CA ARG A 380 14.28 14.57 -11.92
C ARG A 380 12.87 14.53 -12.55
N PRO A 381 12.58 13.58 -13.45
CA PRO A 381 11.22 13.34 -13.89
C PRO A 381 10.42 12.84 -12.67
N LYS A 382 9.45 13.65 -12.24
CA LYS A 382 8.42 13.18 -11.33
C LYS A 382 7.50 12.29 -12.16
N LEU A 383 7.29 11.04 -11.75
CA LEU A 383 6.23 10.22 -12.34
C LEU A 383 4.89 10.85 -11.95
N PHE A 384 4.30 11.54 -12.91
CA PHE A 384 3.00 12.18 -12.76
C PHE A 384 1.95 11.34 -13.44
N LEU A 385 0.85 11.12 -12.73
CA LEU A 385 -0.39 10.77 -13.40
C LEU A 385 -0.95 12.03 -14.05
N GLU A 386 -0.71 12.23 -15.36
CA GLU A 386 -1.07 13.46 -16.09
C GLU A 386 -2.55 13.83 -15.94
N SER A 387 -3.43 12.82 -15.88
CA SER A 387 -4.88 13.02 -15.72
C SER A 387 -5.30 13.63 -14.37
N ARG A 388 -4.46 13.57 -13.32
CA ARG A 388 -4.81 14.04 -11.97
C ARG A 388 -3.72 14.83 -11.25
N LYS A 389 -2.59 15.13 -11.89
CA LYS A 389 -1.42 15.84 -11.31
C LYS A 389 -0.92 15.21 -9.99
N VAL A 390 -1.01 13.89 -9.85
CA VAL A 390 -0.53 13.17 -8.66
C VAL A 390 0.90 12.70 -8.91
N THR A 391 1.83 13.09 -8.04
CA THR A 391 3.21 12.57 -8.05
C THR A 391 3.24 11.19 -7.38
N LEU A 392 3.62 10.16 -8.14
CA LEU A 392 3.73 8.79 -7.64
C LEU A 392 5.11 8.51 -7.03
N LEU A 393 6.17 9.01 -7.66
CA LEU A 393 7.55 8.93 -7.16
C LEU A 393 8.28 10.27 -7.33
N ASN A 394 9.15 10.56 -6.36
CA ASN A 394 10.03 11.72 -6.35
C ASN A 394 11.45 11.41 -6.88
N ALA A 395 11.72 10.15 -7.24
CA ALA A 395 13.01 9.68 -7.72
C ALA A 395 12.87 9.14 -9.16
N ASP A 396 13.96 9.24 -9.91
CA ASP A 396 14.08 8.66 -11.25
C ASP A 396 14.42 7.17 -11.13
N PRO A 397 13.54 6.25 -11.59
CA PRO A 397 13.77 4.81 -11.50
C PRO A 397 15.07 4.33 -12.15
N ILE A 398 15.45 4.92 -13.28
CA ILE A 398 16.67 4.54 -14.00
C ILE A 398 17.90 4.98 -13.21
N MET A 399 17.89 6.20 -12.65
CA MET A 399 18.98 6.66 -11.80
C MET A 399 19.09 5.86 -10.49
N THR A 400 17.97 5.37 -9.95
CA THR A 400 18.00 4.45 -8.80
C THR A 400 18.70 3.14 -9.16
N LEU A 401 18.41 2.56 -10.33
CA LEU A 401 19.09 1.35 -10.82
C LEU A 401 20.60 1.59 -11.01
N VAL A 402 20.98 2.70 -11.65
CA VAL A 402 22.40 3.10 -11.80
C VAL A 402 23.10 3.20 -10.44
N ARG A 403 22.47 3.85 -9.46
CA ARG A 403 23.01 3.95 -8.10
C ARG A 403 23.07 2.62 -7.39
N PHE A 404 22.13 1.71 -7.65
CA PHE A 404 22.15 0.38 -7.08
C PHE A 404 23.35 -0.42 -7.59
N VAL A 405 23.65 -0.37 -8.90
CA VAL A 405 24.83 -1.02 -9.51
C VAL A 405 26.14 -0.35 -9.09
N ALA A 406 26.17 0.98 -8.92
CA ALA A 406 27.41 1.68 -8.57
C ALA A 406 27.73 1.62 -7.06
N LEU A 407 26.72 1.86 -6.21
CA LEU A 407 26.91 2.15 -4.78
C LEU A 407 26.08 1.23 -3.87
N GLY A 408 25.12 0.48 -4.42
CA GLY A 408 24.09 -0.23 -3.67
C GLY A 408 24.37 -1.70 -3.38
N GLY A 409 25.57 -2.19 -3.74
CA GLY A 409 26.05 -3.54 -3.43
C GLY A 409 25.96 -4.54 -4.59
N ALA A 410 25.31 -4.20 -5.70
CA ALA A 410 25.51 -4.87 -6.97
C ALA A 410 26.82 -4.39 -7.62
N SER A 411 27.34 -5.14 -8.58
CA SER A 411 28.54 -4.75 -9.33
C SER A 411 28.27 -4.69 -10.84
N VAL A 412 29.11 -3.95 -11.56
CA VAL A 412 29.05 -3.86 -13.03
C VAL A 412 29.29 -5.24 -13.66
N GLU A 413 30.21 -6.00 -13.07
CA GLU A 413 30.59 -7.36 -13.48
C GLU A 413 29.43 -8.34 -13.27
N GLU A 414 28.72 -8.25 -12.15
CA GLU A 414 27.49 -9.03 -11.91
C GLU A 414 26.41 -8.70 -12.94
N GLY A 415 26.25 -7.41 -13.29
CA GLY A 415 25.35 -6.97 -14.34
C GLY A 415 25.69 -7.57 -15.71
N LEU A 416 26.97 -7.59 -16.09
CA LEU A 416 27.43 -8.22 -17.33
C LEU A 416 27.16 -9.72 -17.35
N ALA A 417 27.48 -10.45 -16.27
CA ALA A 417 27.22 -11.88 -16.17
C ALA A 417 25.72 -12.22 -16.34
N ILE A 418 24.82 -11.38 -15.82
CA ILE A 418 23.37 -11.55 -16.01
C ILE A 418 22.96 -11.34 -17.47
N LEU A 419 23.55 -10.37 -18.17
CA LEU A 419 23.27 -10.13 -19.58
C LEU A 419 23.84 -11.22 -20.49
N GLU A 420 24.99 -11.78 -20.14
CA GLU A 420 25.57 -12.97 -20.78
C GLU A 420 24.66 -14.18 -20.61
N GLU A 421 24.20 -14.48 -19.39
CA GLU A 421 23.22 -15.55 -19.11
C GLU A 421 21.95 -15.37 -19.95
N ARG A 422 21.46 -14.13 -20.05
CA ARG A 422 20.28 -13.79 -20.86
C ARG A 422 20.53 -14.05 -22.35
N ARG A 423 21.71 -13.73 -22.86
CA ARG A 423 22.09 -14.01 -24.25
C ARG A 423 22.21 -15.51 -24.50
N GLU A 424 22.80 -16.26 -23.57
CA GLU A 424 22.89 -17.72 -23.64
C GLU A 424 21.51 -18.39 -23.62
N ALA A 425 20.55 -17.81 -22.90
CA ALA A 425 19.14 -18.23 -22.92
C ALA A 425 18.41 -17.87 -24.24
N GLY A 426 19.09 -17.24 -25.21
CA GLY A 426 18.54 -16.89 -26.52
C GLY A 426 17.72 -15.60 -26.54
N CYS A 427 17.73 -14.81 -25.46
CA CYS A 427 17.07 -13.52 -25.42
C CYS A 427 18.00 -12.41 -25.94
N GLU A 428 17.42 -11.39 -26.57
CA GLU A 428 18.18 -10.23 -27.02
C GLU A 428 18.59 -9.33 -25.84
N VAL A 429 19.79 -8.75 -25.97
CA VAL A 429 20.33 -7.73 -25.07
C VAL A 429 20.43 -6.43 -25.85
N SER A 430 19.72 -5.40 -25.39
CA SER A 430 19.76 -4.09 -26.03
C SER A 430 20.85 -3.19 -25.45
N HIS A 431 21.08 -2.08 -26.14
CA HIS A 431 21.96 -1.02 -25.65
C HIS A 431 21.44 -0.35 -24.35
N LYS A 432 20.17 -0.58 -23.95
CA LYS A 432 19.56 0.02 -22.75
C LYS A 432 20.27 -0.43 -21.48
N SER A 433 20.34 -1.75 -21.23
CA SER A 433 20.97 -2.29 -20.02
C SER A 433 22.47 -2.03 -20.00
N LEU A 434 23.13 -2.15 -21.15
CA LEU A 434 24.57 -1.87 -21.25
C LEU A 434 24.89 -0.40 -21.00
N ASN A 435 24.06 0.53 -21.48
CA ASN A 435 24.22 1.94 -21.14
C ASN A 435 23.97 2.21 -19.65
N VAL A 436 23.05 1.51 -18.98
CA VAL A 436 22.88 1.61 -17.52
C VAL A 436 24.14 1.15 -16.76
N LEU A 437 24.80 0.08 -17.22
CA LEU A 437 26.09 -0.35 -16.66
C LEU A 437 27.21 0.66 -16.93
N MET A 438 27.24 1.27 -18.12
CA MET A 438 28.15 2.37 -18.45
C MET A 438 27.91 3.60 -17.57
N GLU A 439 26.66 3.97 -17.29
CA GLU A 439 26.31 5.06 -16.37
C GLU A 439 26.81 4.76 -14.95
N ALA A 440 26.71 3.51 -14.50
CA ALA A 440 27.21 3.10 -13.19
C ALA A 440 28.74 3.20 -13.13
N ALA A 441 29.46 2.76 -14.17
CA ALA A 441 30.90 2.91 -14.28
C ALA A 441 31.34 4.39 -14.36
N ALA A 442 30.58 5.21 -15.08
CA ALA A 442 30.81 6.65 -15.15
C ALA A 442 30.60 7.35 -13.80
N LEU A 443 29.57 6.96 -13.04
CA LEU A 443 29.34 7.46 -11.68
C LEU A 443 30.48 7.10 -10.72
N LEU A 444 31.09 5.93 -10.89
CA LEU A 444 32.25 5.47 -10.11
C LEU A 444 33.58 6.08 -10.55
N LYS A 445 33.62 6.76 -11.72
CA LYS A 445 34.86 7.20 -12.38
C LYS A 445 35.88 6.06 -12.54
N ASP A 446 35.38 4.90 -12.97
CA ASP A 446 36.16 3.69 -13.18
C ASP A 446 36.26 3.35 -14.68
N GLU A 447 37.37 3.77 -15.28
CA GLU A 447 37.67 3.51 -16.70
C GLU A 447 37.79 2.02 -17.01
N GLY A 448 38.31 1.21 -16.07
CA GLY A 448 38.51 -0.22 -16.28
C GLY A 448 37.17 -0.93 -16.49
N LYS A 449 36.20 -0.62 -15.62
CA LYS A 449 34.83 -1.15 -15.73
C LYS A 449 34.10 -0.60 -16.96
N ALA A 450 34.24 0.70 -17.25
CA ALA A 450 33.62 1.29 -18.43
C ALA A 450 34.16 0.65 -19.72
N SER A 451 35.47 0.42 -19.81
CA SER A 451 36.11 -0.24 -20.96
C SER A 451 35.66 -1.69 -21.12
N MET A 452 35.49 -2.42 -20.01
CA MET A 452 34.94 -3.78 -20.01
C MET A 452 33.52 -3.81 -20.58
N VAL A 453 32.63 -2.94 -20.09
CA VAL A 453 31.24 -2.84 -20.61
C VAL A 453 31.24 -2.37 -22.07
N PHE A 454 32.12 -1.44 -22.45
CA PHE A 454 32.23 -0.93 -23.82
C PHE A 454 32.64 -2.03 -24.83
N ALA A 455 33.55 -2.92 -24.43
CA ALA A 455 33.90 -4.11 -25.20
C ALA A 455 32.74 -5.11 -25.25
N ALA A 456 31.95 -5.21 -24.17
CA ALA A 456 30.84 -6.15 -24.08
C ALA A 456 29.74 -5.91 -25.13
N PHE A 457 29.56 -4.67 -25.62
CA PHE A 457 28.59 -4.34 -26.69
C PHE A 457 28.73 -5.24 -27.92
N GLU A 458 29.96 -5.40 -28.43
CA GLU A 458 30.23 -6.29 -29.58
C GLU A 458 29.97 -7.75 -29.22
N SER A 459 30.47 -8.17 -28.06
CA SER A 459 30.34 -9.54 -27.57
C SER A 459 28.92 -9.94 -27.16
N LEU A 460 27.98 -8.99 -27.08
CA LEU A 460 26.56 -9.21 -26.78
C LEU A 460 25.65 -8.87 -27.97
N GLY A 461 26.21 -8.39 -29.09
CA GLY A 461 25.47 -8.08 -30.31
C GLY A 461 24.66 -6.79 -30.24
N ALA A 462 24.96 -5.90 -29.30
CA ALA A 462 24.29 -4.61 -29.15
C ALA A 462 25.06 -3.49 -29.87
N GLN A 463 24.33 -2.56 -30.50
CA GLN A 463 24.95 -1.41 -31.17
C GLN A 463 25.36 -0.34 -30.15
N ARG A 464 26.59 0.19 -30.30
CA ARG A 464 27.06 1.36 -29.55
C ARG A 464 26.33 2.61 -30.05
N THR A 465 25.99 3.51 -29.14
CA THR A 465 25.35 4.79 -29.49
C THR A 465 26.25 5.96 -29.12
N ALA A 466 25.93 7.17 -29.61
CA ALA A 466 26.64 8.39 -29.21
C ALA A 466 26.67 8.56 -27.68
N ARG A 467 25.62 8.12 -26.97
CA ARG A 467 25.59 8.15 -25.50
C ARG A 467 26.66 7.22 -24.91
N THR A 468 26.84 6.02 -25.46
CA THR A 468 27.84 5.06 -24.99
C THR A 468 29.25 5.66 -25.01
N PHE A 469 29.61 6.38 -26.08
CA PHE A 469 30.88 7.11 -26.18
C PHE A 469 30.99 8.25 -25.15
N LEU A 470 29.93 9.04 -24.97
CA LEU A 470 29.92 10.08 -23.93
C LEU A 470 30.14 9.51 -22.53
N LEU A 471 29.55 8.36 -22.22
CA LEU A 471 29.70 7.70 -20.92
C LEU A 471 31.10 7.14 -20.70
N LEU A 472 31.72 6.61 -21.75
CA LEU A 472 33.12 6.21 -21.70
C LEU A 472 34.02 7.40 -21.34
N LEU A 473 33.82 8.55 -22.00
CA LEU A 473 34.58 9.77 -21.72
C LEU A 473 34.34 10.28 -20.28
N ARG A 474 33.09 10.19 -19.79
CA ARG A 474 32.74 10.58 -18.41
C ARG A 474 33.26 9.63 -17.33
N SER A 475 33.62 8.40 -17.69
CA SER A 475 34.19 7.43 -16.74
C SER A 475 35.65 7.69 -16.38
N LEU A 476 36.33 8.52 -17.15
CA LEU A 476 37.70 8.94 -16.86
C LEU A 476 37.72 9.82 -15.61
N ARG A 477 38.76 9.66 -14.78
CA ARG A 477 38.85 10.34 -13.48
C ARG A 477 38.95 11.86 -13.60
N ASP A 478 39.72 12.30 -14.59
CA ASP A 478 40.09 13.70 -14.81
C ASP A 478 39.48 14.24 -16.10
N ALA A 479 38.88 15.42 -16.02
CA ALA A 479 38.25 16.09 -17.16
C ALA A 479 39.24 16.35 -18.31
N ALA A 480 40.51 16.64 -17.99
CA ALA A 480 41.56 16.82 -18.99
C ALA A 480 41.81 15.54 -19.83
N SER A 481 41.77 14.37 -19.18
CA SER A 481 41.90 13.08 -19.88
C SER A 481 40.68 12.79 -20.74
N SER A 482 39.47 13.12 -20.26
CA SER A 482 38.23 13.02 -21.05
C SER A 482 38.27 13.88 -22.30
N VAL A 483 38.78 15.10 -22.20
CA VAL A 483 38.88 16.03 -23.32
C VAL A 483 39.96 15.62 -24.30
N ALA A 484 41.10 15.11 -23.83
CA ALA A 484 42.17 14.61 -24.69
C ALA A 484 41.72 13.43 -25.57
N ARG A 485 40.81 12.57 -25.07
CA ARG A 485 40.25 11.42 -25.79
C ARG A 485 39.03 11.77 -26.67
N LEU A 486 38.49 12.98 -26.54
CA LEU A 486 37.30 13.41 -27.30
C LEU A 486 37.50 13.37 -28.83
N PRO A 487 38.65 13.82 -29.40
CA PRO A 487 38.90 13.73 -30.84
C PRO A 487 38.92 12.28 -31.34
N ASP A 488 39.57 11.38 -30.61
CA ASP A 488 39.64 9.96 -30.97
C ASP A 488 38.24 9.33 -30.97
N ALA A 489 37.43 9.64 -29.95
CA ALA A 489 36.04 9.19 -29.87
C ALA A 489 35.18 9.72 -31.04
N LEU A 490 35.40 10.96 -31.50
CA LEU A 490 34.71 11.52 -32.66
C LEU A 490 35.06 10.79 -33.96
N VAL A 491 36.34 10.43 -34.13
CA VAL A 491 36.81 9.64 -35.29
C VAL A 491 36.19 8.23 -35.24
N GLU A 492 36.29 7.54 -34.12
CA GLU A 492 35.69 6.21 -33.94
C GLU A 492 34.18 6.21 -34.18
N MET A 493 33.46 7.23 -33.70
CA MET A 493 32.03 7.39 -33.97
C MET A 493 31.74 7.59 -35.46
N SER A 494 32.57 8.37 -36.15
CA SER A 494 32.42 8.60 -37.59
C SER A 494 32.69 7.34 -38.42
N ASP A 495 33.69 6.54 -38.01
CA ASP A 495 34.05 5.27 -38.66
C ASP A 495 32.93 4.22 -38.49
N LEU A 496 32.24 4.25 -37.35
CA LEU A 496 31.09 3.40 -37.07
C LEU A 496 29.77 3.96 -37.64
N GLY A 497 29.79 5.12 -38.31
CA GLY A 497 28.61 5.76 -38.88
C GLY A 497 27.60 6.25 -37.84
N ILE A 498 28.03 6.50 -36.59
CA ILE A 498 27.17 6.95 -35.50
C ILE A 498 27.02 8.47 -35.58
N GLU A 499 25.78 8.95 -35.73
CA GLU A 499 25.51 10.39 -35.74
C GLU A 499 25.69 11.03 -34.37
N LEU A 500 26.23 12.25 -34.36
CA LEU A 500 26.38 13.06 -33.15
C LEU A 500 25.01 13.46 -32.60
N SER A 501 24.67 12.93 -31.42
CA SER A 501 23.43 13.28 -30.73
C SER A 501 23.54 14.62 -30.00
N ARG A 502 22.39 15.25 -29.74
CA ARG A 502 22.31 16.48 -28.93
C ARG A 502 22.96 16.30 -27.55
N ASP A 503 22.73 15.15 -26.92
CA ASP A 503 23.28 14.84 -25.60
C ASP A 503 24.80 14.69 -25.63
N PHE A 504 25.35 14.10 -26.69
CA PHE A 504 26.80 14.00 -26.89
C PHE A 504 27.44 15.39 -27.01
N LEU A 505 26.91 16.26 -27.88
CA LEU A 505 27.44 17.61 -28.07
C LEU A 505 27.33 18.47 -26.80
N ARG A 506 26.23 18.31 -26.05
CA ARG A 506 26.06 18.94 -24.73
C ARG A 506 27.11 18.44 -23.74
N GLY A 507 27.28 17.13 -23.63
CA GLY A 507 28.19 16.51 -22.69
C GLY A 507 29.67 16.74 -23.02
N GLY A 508 30.03 16.73 -24.31
CA GLY A 508 31.37 17.07 -24.78
C GLY A 508 31.74 18.53 -24.47
N LEU A 509 30.80 19.46 -24.67
CA LEU A 509 30.99 20.86 -24.27
C LEU A 509 31.15 21.01 -22.76
N GLU A 510 30.36 20.30 -21.97
CA GLU A 510 30.48 20.27 -20.50
C GLU A 510 31.86 19.76 -20.06
N LEU A 511 32.34 18.65 -20.64
CA LEU A 511 33.68 18.11 -20.37
C LEU A 511 34.79 19.11 -20.73
N ALA A 512 34.68 19.79 -21.88
CA ALA A 512 35.65 20.80 -22.30
C ALA A 512 35.71 22.00 -21.34
N ILE A 513 34.55 22.48 -20.90
CA ILE A 513 34.45 23.55 -19.89
C ILE A 513 35.03 23.10 -18.55
N ASP A 514 34.72 21.88 -18.11
CA ASP A 514 35.23 21.30 -16.86
C ASP A 514 36.76 21.13 -16.86
N ALA A 515 37.33 20.79 -18.02
CA ALA A 515 38.78 20.72 -18.23
C ALA A 515 39.45 22.09 -18.43
N GLN A 516 38.67 23.17 -18.55
CA GLN A 516 39.14 24.51 -18.91
C GLN A 516 39.85 24.58 -20.28
N ASP A 517 39.53 23.66 -21.19
CA ASP A 517 40.08 23.65 -22.55
C ASP A 517 39.20 24.50 -23.48
N VAL A 518 39.61 25.75 -23.67
CA VAL A 518 38.91 26.71 -24.54
C VAL A 518 38.87 26.25 -25.99
N PHE A 519 39.95 25.65 -26.49
CA PHE A 519 40.05 25.25 -27.89
C PHE A 519 39.03 24.16 -28.20
N THR A 520 39.02 23.08 -27.41
CA THR A 520 38.05 22.00 -27.57
C THR A 520 36.62 22.46 -27.31
N ALA A 521 36.41 23.37 -26.34
CA ALA A 521 35.08 23.93 -26.09
C ALA A 521 34.55 24.70 -27.31
N MET A 522 35.39 25.51 -27.95
CA MET A 522 35.01 26.25 -29.17
C MET A 522 34.84 25.34 -30.39
N GLN A 523 35.56 24.21 -30.47
CA GLN A 523 35.27 23.17 -31.46
C GLN A 523 33.88 22.57 -31.26
N MET A 524 33.50 22.24 -30.02
CA MET A 524 32.15 21.75 -29.69
C MET A 524 31.06 22.76 -30.06
N VAL A 525 31.29 24.05 -29.83
CA VAL A 525 30.39 25.13 -30.29
C VAL A 525 30.24 25.12 -31.81
N GLY A 526 31.31 24.89 -32.56
CA GLY A 526 31.26 24.73 -34.02
C GLY A 526 30.40 23.55 -34.46
N TYR A 527 30.41 22.43 -33.73
CA TYR A 527 29.52 21.30 -34.03
C TYR A 527 28.04 21.60 -33.72
N HIS A 528 27.76 22.38 -32.66
CA HIS A 528 26.39 22.86 -32.39
C HIS A 528 25.87 23.77 -33.51
N GLU A 529 26.73 24.62 -34.06
CA GLU A 529 26.42 25.47 -35.23
C GLU A 529 26.12 24.63 -36.48
N GLN A 530 26.99 23.66 -36.81
CA GLN A 530 26.81 22.80 -38.00
C GLN A 530 25.53 21.97 -37.96
N LYS A 531 25.10 21.55 -36.76
CA LYS A 531 23.87 20.77 -36.55
C LYS A 531 22.64 21.64 -36.24
N SER A 532 22.80 22.97 -36.20
CA SER A 532 21.74 23.92 -35.81
C SER A 532 21.07 23.57 -34.48
N LEU A 533 21.84 23.12 -33.49
CA LEU A 533 21.33 22.71 -32.18
C LEU A 533 21.52 23.83 -31.15
N SER A 534 20.51 24.04 -30.32
CA SER A 534 20.56 25.08 -29.28
C SER A 534 21.41 24.67 -28.08
N ILE A 535 22.19 25.62 -27.60
CA ILE A 535 23.06 25.51 -26.42
C ILE A 535 22.26 25.99 -25.19
N GLU A 536 22.29 25.21 -24.11
CA GLU A 536 21.60 25.58 -22.88
C GLU A 536 22.22 26.82 -22.21
N SER A 537 21.37 27.68 -21.62
CA SER A 537 21.80 28.90 -20.94
C SER A 537 22.88 28.67 -19.88
N LYS A 538 22.79 27.56 -19.14
CA LYS A 538 23.78 27.23 -18.10
C LYS A 538 25.16 26.96 -18.69
N LEU A 539 25.23 26.26 -19.82
CA LEU A 539 26.50 25.94 -20.46
C LEU A 539 27.08 27.17 -21.16
N SER A 540 26.25 27.99 -21.81
CA SER A 540 26.70 29.23 -22.45
C SER A 540 27.25 30.23 -21.43
N ILE A 541 26.60 30.39 -20.27
CA ILE A 541 27.09 31.23 -19.16
C ILE A 541 28.46 30.73 -18.66
N ARG A 542 28.60 29.42 -18.41
CA ARG A 542 29.86 28.84 -17.93
C ARG A 542 30.99 29.01 -18.95
N LEU A 543 30.69 28.84 -20.25
CA LEU A 543 31.67 29.07 -21.31
C LEU A 543 32.06 30.54 -21.42
N MET A 544 31.09 31.48 -21.36
CA MET A 544 31.38 32.92 -21.36
C MET A 544 32.28 33.32 -20.19
N GLN A 545 32.04 32.77 -18.99
CA GLN A 545 32.91 32.99 -17.83
C GLN A 545 34.34 32.46 -18.08
N LEU A 546 34.47 31.26 -18.65
CA LEU A 546 35.77 30.69 -19.00
C LEU A 546 36.52 31.57 -20.01
N LEU A 547 35.86 31.99 -21.09
CA LEU A 547 36.45 32.87 -22.11
C LEU A 547 36.83 34.25 -21.55
N CYS A 548 36.02 34.77 -20.62
CA CYS A 548 36.29 36.02 -19.91
C CYS A 548 37.55 35.91 -19.03
N LEU A 549 37.78 34.76 -18.38
CA LEU A 549 38.98 34.52 -17.58
C LEU A 549 40.26 34.47 -18.43
N VAL A 550 40.17 33.89 -19.63
CA VAL A 550 41.30 33.78 -20.58
C VAL A 550 41.44 35.03 -21.45
N VAL A 551 40.50 35.98 -21.35
CA VAL A 551 40.49 37.24 -22.10
C VAL A 551 40.44 37.01 -23.63
N ASP A 552 39.71 35.97 -24.05
CA ASP A 552 39.55 35.62 -25.48
C ASP A 552 38.30 36.29 -26.07
N VAL A 553 38.47 37.50 -26.60
CA VAL A 553 37.38 38.31 -27.15
C VAL A 553 36.84 37.74 -28.47
N GLU A 554 37.69 37.12 -29.30
CA GLU A 554 37.27 36.55 -30.58
C GLU A 554 36.36 35.34 -30.38
N SER A 555 36.70 34.45 -29.44
CA SER A 555 35.85 33.32 -29.08
C SER A 555 34.53 33.77 -28.45
N VAL A 556 34.51 34.87 -27.66
CA VAL A 556 33.26 35.44 -27.13
C VAL A 556 32.37 35.96 -28.25
N ARG A 557 32.92 36.70 -29.23
CA ARG A 557 32.17 37.16 -30.41
C ARG A 557 31.59 35.99 -31.19
N ARG A 558 32.40 34.97 -31.45
CA ARG A 558 31.98 33.76 -32.16
C ARG A 558 30.88 33.02 -31.41
N LEU A 559 31.03 32.82 -30.09
CA LEU A 559 30.01 32.19 -29.27
C LEU A 559 28.68 32.94 -29.35
N ILE A 560 28.68 34.27 -29.25
CA ILE A 560 27.46 35.07 -29.34
C ILE A 560 26.81 34.97 -30.73
N ALA A 561 27.61 34.97 -31.79
CA ALA A 561 27.10 34.75 -33.15
C ALA A 561 26.42 33.39 -33.28
N VAL A 562 27.03 32.32 -32.76
CA VAL A 562 26.45 30.96 -32.76
C VAL A 562 25.20 30.88 -31.90
N LEU A 563 25.18 31.51 -30.72
CA LEU A 563 23.98 31.54 -29.87
C LEU A 563 22.81 32.23 -30.58
N LYS A 564 23.08 33.31 -31.32
CA LYS A 564 22.06 33.96 -32.16
C LYS A 564 21.59 33.06 -33.31
N ALA A 565 22.53 32.43 -34.02
CA ALA A 565 22.22 31.57 -35.16
C ALA A 565 21.40 30.33 -34.75
N THR A 566 21.58 29.84 -33.52
CA THR A 566 20.89 28.67 -32.97
C THR A 566 19.66 29.01 -32.11
N GLU A 567 19.22 30.28 -32.09
CA GLU A 567 18.13 30.79 -31.24
C GLU A 567 18.29 30.46 -29.74
N SER A 568 19.55 30.34 -29.29
CA SER A 568 19.89 29.99 -27.92
C SER A 568 19.80 31.21 -26.98
N PRO A 569 19.45 31.03 -25.70
CA PRO A 569 19.35 32.13 -24.75
C PRO A 569 20.72 32.77 -24.48
N VAL A 570 20.80 34.10 -24.66
CA VAL A 570 21.96 34.92 -24.31
C VAL A 570 21.69 35.62 -22.97
N ASP A 571 22.53 35.35 -21.97
CA ASP A 571 22.42 35.99 -20.65
C ASP A 571 23.13 37.36 -20.66
N SER A 572 22.37 38.45 -20.56
CA SER A 572 22.88 39.82 -20.63
C SER A 572 23.87 40.15 -19.50
N ARG A 573 23.75 39.49 -18.34
CA ARG A 573 24.67 39.67 -17.21
C ARG A 573 26.06 39.10 -17.54
N SER A 574 26.10 37.93 -18.15
CA SER A 574 27.35 37.30 -18.59
C SER A 574 28.05 38.11 -19.68
N VAL A 575 27.30 38.67 -20.63
CA VAL A 575 27.85 39.59 -21.64
C VAL A 575 28.42 40.86 -20.99
N SER A 576 27.68 41.45 -20.04
CA SER A 576 28.14 42.64 -19.30
C SER A 576 29.44 42.38 -18.51
N LEU A 577 29.59 41.18 -17.95
CA LEU A 577 30.81 40.75 -17.25
C LEU A 577 32.01 40.69 -18.21
N CYS A 578 31.82 40.10 -19.40
CA CYS A 578 32.85 40.05 -20.43
C CYS A 578 33.29 41.47 -20.83
N VAL A 579 32.33 42.35 -21.12
CA VAL A 579 32.60 43.73 -21.52
C VAL A 579 33.32 44.53 -20.44
N ALA A 580 32.89 44.44 -19.18
CA ALA A 580 33.56 45.09 -18.07
C ALA A 580 35.00 44.60 -17.90
N THR A 581 35.23 43.30 -18.09
CA THR A 581 36.56 42.70 -17.99
C THR A 581 37.44 43.17 -19.14
N PHE A 582 36.98 43.11 -20.38
CA PHE A 582 37.77 43.53 -21.53
C PHE A 582 38.09 45.04 -21.53
N ASN A 583 37.16 45.88 -21.08
CA ASN A 583 37.40 47.31 -20.87
C ASN A 583 38.50 47.56 -19.83
N LYS A 584 38.59 46.73 -18.78
CA LYS A 584 39.68 46.80 -17.78
C LYS A 584 41.05 46.48 -18.40
N TRP A 585 41.09 45.65 -19.43
CA TRP A 585 42.30 45.30 -20.19
C TRP A 585 42.52 46.18 -21.43
N ALA A 586 41.73 47.24 -21.62
CA ALA A 586 41.78 48.16 -22.76
C ALA A 586 41.60 47.48 -24.13
N ILE A 587 40.83 46.38 -24.19
CA ILE A 587 40.51 45.69 -25.44
C ILE A 587 39.20 46.28 -26.00
N PRO A 588 39.13 46.65 -27.30
CA PRO A 588 37.93 47.25 -27.89
C PRO A 588 36.77 46.25 -27.98
N CYS A 589 35.60 46.65 -27.47
CA CYS A 589 34.41 45.81 -27.27
C CYS A 589 33.08 46.47 -27.65
N ASP A 590 33.11 47.54 -28.45
CA ASP A 590 31.91 48.34 -28.78
C ASP A 590 30.82 47.49 -29.47
N ASP A 591 31.23 46.42 -30.15
CA ASP A 591 30.37 45.46 -30.83
C ASP A 591 29.61 44.52 -29.87
N LEU A 592 30.11 44.37 -28.64
CA LEU A 592 29.47 43.58 -27.58
C LEU A 592 28.41 44.37 -26.79
N HIS A 593 28.43 45.70 -26.88
CA HIS A 593 27.46 46.59 -26.22
C HIS A 593 26.10 46.68 -26.93
N ALA A 594 26.04 46.32 -28.23
CA ALA A 594 24.86 46.45 -29.09
C ALA A 594 23.94 45.21 -29.07
N LEU A 595 24.02 44.38 -28.02
CA LEU A 595 23.49 43.01 -27.95
C LEU A 595 22.31 42.83 -27.00
#